data_AF-A0A8J4XZV0-F1
#
_entry.id   AF-A0A8J4XZV0-F1
#
_cell.length_a   1.000
_cell.length_b   1.000
_cell.length_c   1.000
_cell.angle_alpha   90.00
_cell.angle_beta   90.00
_cell.angle_gamma   90.00
#
_symmetry.space_group_name_H-M   'P 1'
#
loop_
_entity.id
_entity.type
_entity.pdbx_description
1 polymer ?
#
loop_
_entity_poly.entity_id
_entity_poly.type
_entity_poly.pdbx_seq_one_letter_code
_entity_poly.pdbx_strand_id
1 'polypeptide(L)'
;MGYRQSKSRVFRPDMTPVGIRPKQAVNTREVKFEPYMPVKDALTWEAVQFMRGIMDECTHLGNFSIPVDPTLVIIVAAKNDGYMPRNGMIPLTELWPGSEMRTLKTGHIAAYLFNHQVFRKAIRDSFDRLIDKHYS
;
A
#
# COMPACT_ATOMS: atom_id res chain seq x y z
N MET A 1 10.10 -36.92 27.55
CA MET A 1 10.20 -36.32 26.20
C MET A 1 8.90 -36.57 25.46
N GLY A 2 8.01 -35.59 25.38
CA GLY A 2 6.76 -35.68 24.60
C GLY A 2 6.84 -34.72 23.42
N TYR A 3 6.95 -35.25 22.21
CA TYR A 3 6.87 -34.45 20.98
C TYR A 3 5.47 -33.82 20.90
N ARG A 4 5.41 -32.49 21.03
CA ARG A 4 4.20 -31.69 20.84
C ARG A 4 3.76 -31.86 19.39
N GLN A 5 2.61 -32.50 19.18
CA GLN A 5 2.06 -32.75 17.84
C GLN A 5 2.00 -31.44 17.04
N SER A 6 2.54 -31.51 15.82
CA SER A 6 2.51 -30.43 14.82
C SER A 6 1.05 -30.03 14.57
N LYS A 7 0.68 -28.77 14.86
CA LYS A 7 -0.63 -28.24 14.46
C LYS A 7 -0.73 -28.41 12.94
N SER A 8 -1.69 -29.21 12.48
CA SER A 8 -1.97 -29.40 11.06
C SER A 8 -2.23 -28.03 10.42
N ARG A 9 -1.53 -27.74 9.31
CA ARG A 9 -1.80 -26.54 8.50
C ARG A 9 -3.22 -26.66 7.99
N VAL A 10 -4.12 -25.84 8.51
CA VAL A 10 -5.50 -25.82 8.06
C VAL A 10 -5.56 -24.96 6.80
N PHE A 11 -5.48 -25.58 5.62
CA PHE A 11 -5.91 -24.94 4.37
C PHE A 11 -7.41 -25.17 4.24
N ARG A 12 -8.22 -24.13 4.49
CA ARG A 12 -9.66 -24.19 4.22
C ARG A 12 -10.00 -23.38 2.97
N PRO A 13 -10.54 -24.00 1.90
CA PRO A 13 -10.92 -23.32 0.67
C PRO A 13 -12.22 -22.49 0.78
N ASP A 14 -12.95 -22.59 1.90
CA ASP A 14 -14.19 -21.83 2.19
C ASP A 14 -13.94 -20.42 2.75
N MET A 15 -12.69 -20.12 3.11
CA MET A 15 -12.29 -18.83 3.64
C MET A 15 -11.98 -17.86 2.50
N THR A 16 -13.04 -17.36 1.85
CA THR A 16 -12.89 -16.28 0.86
C THR A 16 -12.31 -15.04 1.55
N PRO A 17 -11.30 -14.38 0.95
CA PRO A 17 -10.83 -13.09 1.44
C PRO A 17 -12.02 -12.15 1.51
N VAL A 18 -12.20 -11.43 2.62
CA VAL A 18 -13.23 -10.40 2.71
C VAL A 18 -12.91 -9.40 1.61
N GLY A 19 -13.79 -9.28 0.62
CA GLY A 19 -13.66 -8.31 -0.46
C GLY A 19 -13.88 -6.93 0.14
N ILE A 20 -12.81 -6.27 0.58
CA ILE A 20 -12.90 -4.90 1.07
C ILE A 20 -12.85 -4.00 -0.15
N ARG A 21 -13.91 -3.21 -0.34
CA ARG A 21 -14.09 -2.32 -1.48
C ARG A 21 -13.90 -0.88 -0.99
N PRO A 22 -12.91 -0.14 -1.49
CA PRO A 22 -12.76 1.28 -1.15
C PRO A 22 -14.01 2.04 -1.57
N LYS A 23 -14.45 3.01 -0.75
CA LYS A 23 -15.71 3.75 -1.00
C LYS A 23 -15.70 4.52 -2.33
N GLN A 24 -14.52 4.96 -2.79
CA GLN A 24 -14.34 5.65 -4.06
C GLN A 24 -14.12 4.71 -5.25
N ALA A 25 -13.91 3.42 -5.01
CA ALA A 25 -13.55 2.42 -6.01
C ALA A 25 -14.76 1.59 -6.46
N VAL A 26 -15.94 2.20 -6.56
CA VAL A 26 -17.21 1.54 -6.95
C VAL A 26 -17.08 0.83 -8.31
N ASN A 27 -16.25 1.37 -9.20
CA ASN A 27 -15.95 0.81 -10.53
C ASN A 27 -14.64 0.00 -10.61
N THR A 28 -13.89 -0.15 -9.51
CA THR A 28 -12.64 -0.90 -9.51
C THR A 28 -12.92 -2.39 -9.31
N ARG A 29 -12.17 -3.24 -10.01
CA ARG A 29 -12.27 -4.69 -9.88
C ARG A 29 -12.02 -5.12 -8.44
N GLU A 30 -12.89 -6.01 -7.94
CA GLU A 30 -12.68 -6.65 -6.65
C GLU A 30 -11.35 -7.40 -6.67
N VAL A 31 -10.43 -7.01 -5.80
CA VAL A 31 -9.12 -7.67 -5.71
C VAL A 31 -9.27 -8.87 -4.76
N LYS A 32 -9.32 -10.06 -5.35
CA LYS A 32 -9.19 -11.31 -4.59
C LYS A 32 -7.71 -11.49 -4.25
N PHE A 33 -7.39 -11.44 -2.96
CA PHE A 33 -6.04 -11.67 -2.48
C PHE A 33 -5.88 -13.14 -2.09
N GLU A 34 -4.99 -13.84 -2.78
CA GLU A 34 -4.51 -15.13 -2.28
C GLU A 34 -3.75 -14.92 -0.96
N PRO A 35 -3.88 -15.83 0.03
CA PRO A 35 -3.13 -15.74 1.27
C PRO A 35 -1.62 -15.64 0.99
N TYR A 36 -1.00 -14.50 1.29
CA TYR A 36 0.46 -14.32 1.13
C TYR A 36 1.26 -15.28 2.03
N MET A 37 0.64 -15.78 3.09
CA MET A 37 1.23 -16.77 3.99
C MET A 37 0.22 -17.87 4.34
N PRO A 38 0.67 -19.14 4.44
CA PRO A 38 -0.15 -20.19 5.03
C PRO A 38 -0.37 -19.90 6.51
N VAL A 39 -1.64 -19.89 6.93
CA VAL A 39 -2.04 -19.70 8.33
C VAL A 39 -2.08 -21.02 9.10
N LYS A 40 -1.78 -20.95 10.39
CA LYS A 40 -1.63 -22.12 11.26
C LYS A 40 -2.97 -22.71 11.68
N ASP A 41 -3.95 -21.87 11.99
CA ASP A 41 -5.29 -22.23 12.47
C ASP A 41 -6.32 -21.15 12.11
N ALA A 42 -7.61 -21.49 12.27
CA ALA A 42 -8.74 -20.61 11.92
C ALA A 42 -8.73 -19.28 12.68
N LEU A 43 -8.33 -19.28 13.96
CA LEU A 43 -8.22 -18.05 14.75
C LEU A 43 -7.16 -17.10 14.16
N THR A 44 -6.01 -17.66 13.75
CA THR A 44 -4.96 -16.87 13.08
C THR A 44 -5.47 -16.27 11.77
N TRP A 45 -6.27 -17.03 11.01
CA TRP A 45 -6.89 -16.53 9.78
C TRP A 45 -7.84 -15.35 10.06
N GLU A 46 -8.78 -15.52 11.01
CA GLU A 46 -9.73 -14.49 11.39
C GLU A 46 -9.02 -13.22 11.87
N ALA A 47 -7.97 -13.36 12.68
CA ALA A 47 -7.15 -12.24 13.12
C ALA A 47 -6.47 -11.52 11.94
N VAL A 48 -5.93 -12.26 10.97
CA VAL A 48 -5.31 -11.67 9.77
C VAL A 48 -6.35 -10.94 8.91
N GLN A 49 -7.53 -11.52 8.70
CA GLN A 49 -8.60 -10.86 7.94
C GLN A 49 -9.16 -9.63 8.65
N PHE A 50 -9.32 -9.69 9.97
CA PHE A 50 -9.70 -8.55 10.79
C PHE A 50 -8.69 -7.41 10.65
N MET A 51 -7.41 -7.70 10.87
CA MET A 51 -6.34 -6.70 10.73
C MET A 51 -6.27 -6.15 9.31
N ARG A 52 -6.51 -6.98 8.29
CA ARG A 52 -6.59 -6.52 6.91
C ARG A 52 -7.77 -5.57 6.69
N GLY A 53 -8.92 -5.85 7.28
CA GLY A 53 -10.08 -4.94 7.34
C GLY A 53 -9.73 -3.59 7.93
N ILE A 54 -9.09 -3.59 9.11
CA ILE A 54 -8.65 -2.36 9.79
C ILE A 54 -7.64 -1.59 8.94
N MET A 55 -6.63 -2.27 8.38
CA MET A 55 -5.61 -1.61 7.55
C MET A 55 -6.21 -1.05 6.26
N ASP A 56 -7.13 -1.76 5.59
CA ASP A 56 -7.73 -1.24 4.36
C ASP A 56 -8.65 -0.05 4.64
N GLU A 57 -9.47 -0.10 5.70
CA GLU A 57 -10.32 1.05 6.06
C GLU A 57 -9.47 2.27 6.46
N CYS A 58 -8.42 2.06 7.27
CA CYS A 58 -7.67 3.17 7.88
C CYS A 58 -6.44 3.65 7.10
N THR A 59 -5.89 2.87 6.17
CA THR A 59 -4.63 3.22 5.48
C THR A 59 -4.73 3.29 3.96
N HIS A 60 -5.84 2.83 3.37
CA HIS A 60 -6.03 2.91 1.94
C HIS A 60 -6.30 4.36 1.51
N LEU A 61 -5.39 4.95 0.75
CA LEU A 61 -5.49 6.34 0.29
C LEU A 61 -6.75 6.64 -0.54
N GLY A 62 -7.34 5.64 -1.20
CA GLY A 62 -8.62 5.74 -1.91
C GLY A 62 -9.86 5.87 -1.00
N ASN A 63 -9.70 5.84 0.32
CA ASN A 63 -10.77 6.19 1.26
C ASN A 63 -10.76 7.67 1.65
N PHE A 64 -9.74 8.44 1.24
CA PHE A 64 -9.58 9.85 1.57
C PHE A 64 -9.83 10.72 0.33
N SER A 65 -10.13 12.01 0.54
CA SER A 65 -10.29 12.96 -0.56
C SER A 65 -8.98 13.10 -1.36
N ILE A 66 -9.12 13.23 -2.67
CA ILE A 66 -8.00 13.56 -3.56
C ILE A 66 -7.45 14.95 -3.18
N PRO A 67 -6.12 15.17 -3.22
CA PRO A 67 -5.54 16.49 -3.05
C PRO A 67 -6.14 17.53 -4.00
N VAL A 68 -6.23 18.78 -3.57
CA VAL A 68 -6.79 19.88 -4.39
C VAL A 68 -6.08 20.01 -5.74
N ASP A 69 -4.76 19.83 -5.76
CA ASP A 69 -3.96 19.82 -6.97
C ASP A 69 -2.95 18.65 -6.96
N PRO A 70 -3.32 17.49 -7.54
CA PRO A 70 -2.44 16.32 -7.59
C PRO A 70 -1.16 16.53 -8.39
N THR A 71 -1.09 17.51 -9.28
CA THR A 71 0.10 17.76 -10.12
C THR A 71 1.30 18.28 -9.34
N LEU A 72 1.05 18.80 -8.13
CA LEU A 72 2.06 19.22 -7.17
C LEU A 72 2.63 18.04 -6.37
N VAL A 73 1.97 16.88 -6.39
CA VAL A 73 2.34 15.72 -5.58
C VAL A 73 3.46 14.94 -6.27
N ILE A 74 4.54 14.71 -5.52
CA ILE A 74 5.66 13.85 -5.93
C ILE A 74 5.79 12.71 -4.93
N ILE A 75 5.54 11.49 -5.40
CA ILE A 75 5.60 10.25 -4.63
C ILE A 75 6.99 9.64 -4.78
N VAL A 76 7.72 9.46 -3.68
CA VAL A 76 8.98 8.72 -3.67
C VAL A 76 8.72 7.34 -3.09
N ALA A 77 8.92 6.29 -3.90
CA ALA A 77 8.62 4.92 -3.52
C ALA A 77 9.85 4.01 -3.67
N ALA A 78 10.05 3.12 -2.70
CA ALA A 78 11.02 2.05 -2.81
C ALA A 78 10.46 0.91 -3.69
N LYS A 79 11.26 0.40 -4.63
CA LYS A 79 10.84 -0.69 -5.52
C LYS A 79 10.66 -2.01 -4.76
N ASN A 80 11.53 -2.24 -3.78
CA ASN A 80 11.56 -3.47 -3.00
C ASN A 80 11.09 -3.18 -1.55
N ASP A 81 10.03 -2.38 -1.43
CA ASP A 81 9.44 -2.02 -0.14
C ASP A 81 8.73 -3.24 0.49
N GLY A 82 9.08 -3.55 1.74
CA GLY A 82 8.45 -4.64 2.49
C GLY A 82 7.14 -4.24 3.18
N TYR A 83 6.87 -2.94 3.33
CA TYR A 83 5.65 -2.41 3.94
C TYR A 83 4.59 -2.05 2.89
N MET A 84 5.02 -1.62 1.70
CA MET A 84 4.12 -1.26 0.59
C MET A 84 4.33 -2.17 -0.64
N PRO A 85 3.60 -3.31 -0.73
CA PRO A 85 3.78 -4.27 -1.81
C PRO A 85 3.35 -3.71 -3.17
N ARG A 86 4.16 -3.86 -4.23
CA ARG A 86 3.85 -3.29 -5.56
C ARG A 86 2.73 -4.02 -6.31
N ASN A 87 2.47 -5.28 -5.98
CA ASN A 87 1.49 -6.11 -6.69
C ASN A 87 0.17 -6.13 -5.92
N GLY A 88 -0.95 -6.10 -6.63
CA GLY A 88 -2.29 -6.19 -6.02
C GLY A 88 -2.79 -4.91 -5.37
N MET A 89 -2.09 -3.78 -5.54
CA MET A 89 -2.52 -2.46 -5.06
C MET A 89 -2.79 -1.53 -6.26
N ILE A 90 -3.74 -0.62 -6.09
CA ILE A 90 -3.98 0.46 -7.07
C ILE A 90 -2.74 1.38 -7.06
N PRO A 91 -2.12 1.67 -8.21
CA PRO A 91 -1.02 2.62 -8.28
C PRO A 91 -1.43 3.99 -7.72
N LEU A 92 -0.55 4.60 -6.93
CA LEU A 92 -0.82 5.92 -6.34
C LEU A 92 -1.06 7.01 -7.41
N THR A 93 -0.46 6.87 -8.58
CA THR A 93 -0.68 7.76 -9.73
C THR A 93 -2.08 7.62 -10.35
N GLU A 94 -2.76 6.49 -10.15
CA GLU A 94 -4.16 6.31 -10.54
C GLU A 94 -5.11 6.89 -9.48
N LEU A 95 -4.77 6.75 -8.19
CA LEU A 95 -5.52 7.37 -7.10
C LEU A 95 -5.43 8.91 -7.16
N TRP A 96 -4.25 9.45 -7.51
CA TRP A 96 -4.01 10.89 -7.65
C TRP A 96 -3.53 11.21 -9.07
N PRO A 97 -4.46 11.36 -10.03
CA PRO A 97 -4.13 11.60 -11.42
C PRO A 97 -3.26 12.84 -11.62
N GLY A 98 -2.13 12.69 -12.32
CA GLY A 98 -1.19 13.79 -12.57
C GLY A 98 -0.07 13.92 -11.53
N SER A 99 -0.09 13.14 -10.45
CA SER A 99 1.05 13.04 -9.53
C SER A 99 2.26 12.36 -10.20
N GLU A 100 3.47 12.74 -9.76
CA GLU A 100 4.72 12.16 -10.25
C GLU A 100 5.17 11.01 -9.33
N MET A 101 5.60 9.88 -9.88
CA MET A 101 6.19 8.78 -9.09
C MET A 101 7.68 8.59 -9.38
N ARG A 102 8.52 8.78 -8.37
CA ARG A 102 9.97 8.54 -8.37
C ARG A 102 10.27 7.22 -7.66
N THR A 103 10.70 6.21 -8.41
CA THR A 103 10.97 4.88 -7.85
C THR A 103 12.47 4.66 -7.59
N LEU A 104 12.82 4.21 -6.38
CA LEU A 104 14.19 3.87 -5.97
C LEU A 104 14.39 2.34 -5.99
N LYS A 105 15.51 1.85 -6.54
CA LYS A 105 15.83 0.41 -6.58
C LYS A 105 16.40 -0.11 -5.24
N THR A 106 15.71 0.18 -4.14
CA THR A 106 16.11 -0.17 -2.77
C THR A 106 14.91 -0.68 -1.98
N GLY A 107 15.14 -1.18 -0.76
CA GLY A 107 14.08 -1.44 0.21
C GLY A 107 13.78 -0.21 1.08
N HIS A 108 12.70 -0.25 1.86
CA HIS A 108 12.17 0.90 2.62
C HIS A 108 13.23 1.66 3.43
N ILE A 109 13.93 0.96 4.32
CA ILE A 109 14.94 1.57 5.22
C ILE A 109 16.13 2.12 4.41
N ALA A 110 16.61 1.37 3.42
CA ALA A 110 17.73 1.79 2.58
C ALA A 110 17.36 2.98 1.67
N ALA A 111 16.12 3.02 1.17
CA ALA A 111 15.59 4.16 0.44
C ALA A 111 15.68 5.42 1.31
N TYR A 112 15.16 5.36 2.53
CA TYR A 112 15.19 6.48 3.46
C TYR A 112 16.63 6.91 3.79
N LEU A 113 17.43 6.04 4.42
CA LEU A 113 18.74 6.41 4.97
C LEU A 113 19.77 6.87 3.92
N PHE A 114 19.77 6.28 2.73
CA PHE A 114 20.81 6.52 1.71
C PHE A 114 20.37 7.42 0.56
N ASN A 115 19.10 7.81 0.49
CA ASN A 115 18.57 8.61 -0.63
C ASN A 115 17.92 9.93 -0.17
N HIS A 116 18.32 10.47 0.98
CA HIS A 116 17.80 11.75 1.49
C HIS A 116 17.82 12.88 0.45
N GLN A 117 18.82 12.93 -0.43
CA GLN A 117 18.91 13.88 -1.53
C GLN A 117 17.71 13.81 -2.48
N VAL A 118 17.17 12.61 -2.73
CA VAL A 118 16.00 12.41 -3.60
C VAL A 118 14.74 12.96 -2.93
N PHE A 119 14.56 12.71 -1.63
CA PHE A 119 13.45 13.26 -0.86
C PHE A 119 13.51 14.79 -0.80
N ARG A 120 14.68 15.38 -0.47
CA ARG A 120 14.85 16.85 -0.45
C ARG A 120 14.57 17.47 -1.81
N LYS A 121 15.03 16.83 -2.89
CA LYS A 121 14.76 17.30 -4.25
C LYS A 121 13.27 17.21 -4.58
N ALA A 122 12.60 16.10 -4.25
CA ALA A 122 11.16 15.97 -4.44
C ALA A 122 10.36 17.06 -3.70
N ILE A 123 10.75 17.38 -2.46
CA ILE A 123 10.12 18.47 -1.71
C ILE A 123 10.33 19.81 -2.43
N ARG A 124 11.56 20.14 -2.81
CA ARG A 124 11.86 21.38 -3.54
C ARG A 124 11.07 21.49 -4.84
N ASP A 125 11.13 20.46 -5.68
CA ASP A 125 10.44 20.44 -6.98
C ASP A 125 8.91 20.60 -6.81
N SER A 126 8.32 20.10 -5.72
CA SER A 126 6.90 20.27 -5.42
C SER A 126 6.56 21.73 -5.10
N PHE A 127 7.41 22.41 -4.32
CA PHE A 127 7.24 23.84 -4.02
C PHE A 127 7.49 24.72 -5.24
N ASP A 128 8.50 24.41 -6.05
CA ASP A 128 8.77 25.14 -7.29
C ASP A 128 7.54 25.08 -8.22
N ARG A 129 6.91 23.90 -8.37
CA ARG A 129 5.64 23.76 -9.12
C ARG A 129 4.50 24.57 -8.54
N LEU A 130 4.39 24.62 -7.21
CA LEU A 130 3.35 25.40 -6.53
C LEU A 130 3.52 26.89 -6.87
N ILE A 131 4.75 27.40 -6.75
CA ILE A 131 5.09 28.79 -7.06
C ILE A 131 4.77 29.09 -8.53
N ASP A 132 5.31 28.28 -9.45
CA ASP A 132 5.13 28.48 -10.89
C ASP A 132 3.67 28.45 -11.35
N LYS A 133 2.83 27.64 -10.70
CA LYS A 133 1.44 27.44 -11.12
C LYS A 133 0.46 28.40 -10.47
N HIS A 134 0.72 28.83 -9.23
CA HIS A 134 -0.26 29.56 -8.42
C HIS A 134 0.23 30.94 -7.93
N TYR A 135 1.51 31.26 -8.08
CA TYR A 135 2.12 32.50 -7.58
C TYR A 135 3.03 33.25 -8.57
N SER A 136 3.21 32.72 -9.79
CA SER A 136 3.95 33.35 -10.89
C SER A 136 3.03 34.06 -11.88
#